data_AF-A0A4Y9MNW2-F1
#
_entry.id   AF-A0A4Y9MNW2-F1
#
_cell.length_a   1.000
_cell.length_b   1.000
_cell.length_c   1.000
_cell.angle_alpha   90.00
_cell.angle_beta   90.00
_cell.angle_gamma   90.00
#
_symmetry.space_group_name_H-M   'P 1'
#
loop_
_entity.id
_entity.type
_entity.pdbx_description
1 polymer ?
#
loop_
_entity_poly.entity_id
_entity_poly.type
_entity_poly.pdbx_seq_one_letter_code
_entity_poly.pdbx_strand_id
1 'polypeptide(L)'
;MTDLEPHTERMSDHTEAITMGLHDASPQHLVDAMADDVVLELGWGRLIFGQTFADPEKLAQVLQHEGPGRRDICIYARESHVLVARSPSELFIDPSHTYRLRFTEDDIPGREPMGFTVRTLTEPSDADAMNRVYVQCGMVPAPTEVIWTNHRDTDAVEYLVAVRDDDGTVVGTVTGVDHKRLFNDPEDGSSLWTLAVDPTSSLPGVGAALTRALAGLFRDRGRAYMDLSVAHDNAAAIGLYEKLGFQRVPVLAVKRKNAINEPLFTHPPETVDDLNPYARIIADEAMRRGIWVEVLDAGAGEMRLSHGGRSVITRESLSEFTSAVAMSRCDDKRQTRRIVSDAGIVVPKGRLATFDEEDHAFLAEVGDVVVKPTRGEQGKGITVGVDGPEELDAALARAREQHPDVLIEQRAEGDDLRLVVIDGKVVAAALRMPAEILGTGKHTIRELIETQSRRRAAATGGESRIPMDAVTEGTVTEAGWSFDDILPEGERLRVRRTANLHQGGTIHDVTAEVNPELCRVAVAAAEAIGIPVTGIDLLVPDVRGSDYVFVEANERPGLANHEPQPTAAAFVDFLFPNQPGLPQAWTPEESPS
;
A
#
# COMPACT_ATOMS: atom_id res chain seq x y z
N MET A 1 6.12 -53.95 -62.80
CA MET A 1 7.37 -53.36 -63.34
C MET A 1 6.94 -52.09 -64.03
N THR A 2 6.97 -50.94 -63.37
CA THR A 2 8.17 -50.33 -62.81
C THR A 2 7.84 -49.55 -61.54
N ASP A 3 8.66 -49.71 -60.52
CA ASP A 3 8.76 -48.84 -59.35
C ASP A 3 9.15 -47.42 -59.74
N LEU A 4 8.62 -46.43 -59.03
CA LEU A 4 9.29 -45.16 -58.74
C LEU A 4 8.70 -44.63 -57.42
N GLU A 5 9.59 -44.56 -56.44
CA GLU A 5 9.36 -44.25 -55.03
C GLU A 5 8.75 -42.85 -54.80
N PRO A 6 7.95 -42.67 -53.73
CA PRO A 6 7.54 -41.35 -53.29
C PRO A 6 8.73 -40.63 -52.63
N HIS A 7 8.95 -39.39 -53.05
CA HIS A 7 9.82 -38.41 -52.43
C HIS A 7 9.69 -38.43 -50.90
N THR A 8 10.73 -38.90 -50.21
CA THR A 8 10.99 -38.54 -48.82
C THR A 8 11.51 -37.10 -48.82
N GLU A 9 10.60 -36.14 -48.67
CA GLU A 9 10.95 -34.84 -48.10
C GLU A 9 11.58 -35.11 -46.73
N ARG A 10 12.86 -34.76 -46.59
CA ARG A 10 13.53 -34.67 -45.30
C ARG A 10 12.71 -33.72 -44.44
N MET A 11 12.08 -34.25 -43.38
CA MET A 11 11.57 -33.44 -42.27
C MET A 11 12.67 -32.48 -41.85
N SER A 12 12.41 -31.18 -41.95
CA SER A 12 13.31 -30.11 -41.50
C SER A 12 13.66 -30.32 -40.03
N ASP A 13 14.96 -30.37 -39.72
CA ASP A 13 15.47 -30.22 -38.35
C ASP A 13 14.84 -28.96 -37.73
N HIS A 14 14.03 -29.14 -36.68
CA HIS A 14 13.35 -28.04 -36.01
C HIS A 14 14.34 -27.24 -35.15
N THR A 15 14.94 -26.19 -35.71
CA THR A 15 15.96 -25.35 -35.04
C THR A 15 15.43 -24.59 -33.80
N GLU A 16 14.11 -24.49 -33.62
CA GLU A 16 13.45 -23.77 -32.51
C GLU A 16 12.31 -24.60 -31.86
N ALA A 17 12.50 -25.93 -31.74
CA ALA A 17 11.47 -26.87 -31.27
C ALA A 17 11.05 -26.72 -29.79
N ILE A 18 11.87 -26.06 -28.97
CA ILE A 18 11.69 -25.85 -27.54
C ILE A 18 11.03 -24.50 -27.29
N THR A 19 11.58 -23.41 -27.83
CA THR A 19 11.09 -22.06 -27.49
C THR A 19 9.89 -21.61 -28.32
N MET A 20 9.66 -22.20 -29.51
CA MET A 20 8.52 -21.86 -30.38
C MET A 20 7.42 -22.94 -30.42
N GLY A 21 7.70 -24.16 -29.94
CA GLY A 21 6.78 -25.30 -29.92
C GLY A 21 5.77 -25.25 -28.76
N LEU A 22 4.90 -24.23 -28.71
CA LEU A 22 3.99 -23.97 -27.58
C LEU A 22 3.00 -25.10 -27.25
N HIS A 23 2.66 -25.95 -28.21
CA HIS A 23 1.66 -27.02 -28.06
C HIS A 23 2.22 -28.41 -28.35
N ASP A 24 3.46 -28.49 -28.81
CA ASP A 24 4.13 -29.73 -29.16
C ASP A 24 5.09 -30.12 -28.04
N ALA A 25 5.17 -31.40 -27.73
CA ALA A 25 6.17 -31.87 -26.79
C ALA A 25 7.57 -31.64 -27.38
N SER A 26 8.42 -30.90 -26.66
CA SER A 26 9.82 -30.73 -27.05
C SER A 26 10.48 -32.11 -27.20
N PRO A 27 11.28 -32.34 -28.25
CA PRO A 27 11.95 -33.63 -28.44
C PRO A 27 12.81 -34.00 -27.23
N GLN A 28 12.57 -35.19 -26.65
CA GLN A 28 13.17 -35.59 -25.37
C GLN A 28 14.70 -35.52 -25.39
N HIS A 29 15.33 -35.93 -26.49
CA HIS A 29 16.79 -35.89 -26.64
C HIS A 29 17.39 -34.46 -26.61
N LEU A 30 16.62 -33.43 -26.98
CA LEU A 30 17.04 -32.03 -26.86
C LEU A 30 16.89 -31.56 -25.42
N VAL A 31 15.80 -31.96 -24.75
CA VAL A 31 15.56 -31.65 -23.33
C VAL A 31 16.64 -32.29 -22.45
N ASP A 32 16.95 -33.57 -22.68
CA ASP A 32 17.96 -34.34 -21.92
C ASP A 32 19.39 -33.77 -22.08
N ALA A 33 19.63 -32.93 -23.10
CA ALA A 33 20.93 -32.30 -23.32
C ALA A 33 21.12 -31.03 -22.49
N MET A 34 20.03 -30.42 -21.98
CA MET A 34 20.08 -29.22 -21.16
C MET A 34 20.38 -29.54 -19.69
N ALA A 35 20.88 -28.55 -18.97
CA ALA A 35 20.84 -28.60 -17.50
C ALA A 35 19.39 -28.44 -17.00
N ASP A 36 19.07 -29.12 -15.90
CA ASP A 36 17.74 -29.09 -15.28
C ASP A 36 17.57 -27.90 -14.31
N ASP A 37 16.33 -27.42 -14.19
CA ASP A 37 15.85 -26.47 -13.16
C ASP A 37 16.69 -25.19 -13.02
N VAL A 38 17.02 -24.57 -14.16
CA VAL A 38 18.00 -23.50 -14.24
C VAL A 38 17.42 -22.18 -13.76
N VAL A 39 18.07 -21.65 -12.72
CA VAL A 39 17.76 -20.36 -12.09
C VAL A 39 19.04 -19.54 -12.01
N LEU A 40 19.02 -18.33 -12.53
CA LEU A 40 20.16 -17.41 -12.56
C LEU A 40 19.90 -16.20 -11.66
N GLU A 41 20.69 -16.03 -10.61
CA GLU A 41 20.65 -14.88 -9.70
C GLU A 41 21.32 -13.66 -10.34
N LEU A 42 20.61 -12.53 -10.42
CA LEU A 42 21.11 -11.27 -10.99
C LEU A 42 21.12 -10.10 -10.00
N GLY A 43 20.82 -10.34 -8.73
CA GLY A 43 20.84 -9.36 -7.64
C GLY A 43 19.54 -8.57 -7.51
N TRP A 44 18.92 -8.12 -8.60
CA TRP A 44 17.56 -7.52 -8.56
C TRP A 44 16.45 -8.57 -8.48
N GLY A 45 16.80 -9.84 -8.70
CA GLY A 45 15.91 -10.99 -8.76
C GLY A 45 16.56 -12.12 -9.54
N ARG A 46 15.76 -13.11 -9.94
CA ARG A 46 16.23 -14.31 -10.63
C ARG A 46 15.59 -14.43 -12.02
N LEU A 47 16.39 -14.85 -12.99
CA LEU A 47 15.86 -15.37 -14.26
C LEU A 47 15.64 -16.87 -14.13
N ILE A 48 14.43 -17.31 -14.42
CA ILE A 48 14.02 -18.72 -14.32
C ILE A 48 13.71 -19.20 -15.74
N PHE A 49 14.47 -20.19 -16.21
CA PHE A 49 14.35 -20.71 -17.56
C PHE A 49 13.37 -21.90 -17.56
N GLY A 50 12.08 -21.61 -17.73
CA GLY A 50 10.98 -22.56 -17.53
C GLY A 50 11.05 -23.81 -18.40
N GLN A 51 11.71 -23.75 -19.55
CA GLN A 51 11.90 -24.90 -20.45
C GLN A 51 12.84 -25.98 -19.87
N THR A 52 13.64 -25.62 -18.86
CA THR A 52 14.57 -26.52 -18.14
C THR A 52 13.89 -27.27 -16.98
N PHE A 53 12.63 -26.95 -16.68
CA PHE A 53 11.87 -27.60 -15.62
C PHE A 53 10.99 -28.71 -16.22
N ALA A 54 11.27 -29.95 -15.86
CA ALA A 54 10.40 -31.08 -16.23
C ALA A 54 9.07 -31.06 -15.45
N ASP A 55 9.08 -30.57 -14.22
CA ASP A 55 7.91 -30.50 -13.34
C ASP A 55 7.40 -29.05 -13.18
N PRO A 56 6.20 -28.73 -13.69
CA PRO A 56 5.61 -27.39 -13.52
C PRO A 56 5.30 -27.05 -12.06
N GLU A 57 5.12 -28.04 -11.18
CA GLU A 57 4.92 -27.81 -9.74
C GLU A 57 6.19 -27.23 -9.12
N LYS A 58 7.35 -27.80 -9.47
CA LYS A 58 8.66 -27.31 -9.04
C LYS A 58 8.93 -25.90 -9.56
N LEU A 59 8.58 -25.63 -10.83
CA LEU A 59 8.70 -24.29 -11.41
C LEU A 59 7.84 -23.26 -10.65
N ALA A 60 6.58 -23.62 -10.33
CA ALA A 60 5.72 -22.76 -9.52
C ALA A 60 6.31 -22.50 -8.14
N GLN A 61 6.81 -23.55 -7.46
CA GLN A 61 7.47 -23.41 -6.16
C GLN A 61 8.66 -22.45 -6.24
N VAL A 62 9.51 -22.54 -7.28
CA VAL A 62 10.65 -21.62 -7.42
C VAL A 62 10.18 -20.17 -7.49
N LEU A 63 9.15 -19.86 -8.29
CA LEU A 63 8.55 -18.52 -8.37
C LEU A 63 7.94 -18.07 -7.02
N GLN A 64 7.34 -18.99 -6.26
CA GLN A 64 6.75 -18.69 -4.95
C GLN A 64 7.78 -18.31 -3.89
N HIS A 65 9.00 -18.83 -3.99
CA HIS A 65 10.10 -18.51 -3.09
C HIS A 65 10.83 -17.19 -3.43
N GLU A 66 10.28 -16.36 -4.31
CA GLU A 66 10.78 -15.01 -4.55
C GLU A 66 10.81 -14.20 -3.23
N GLY A 67 12.00 -13.72 -2.87
CA GLY A 67 12.23 -12.97 -1.64
C GLY A 67 11.69 -11.52 -1.69
N PRO A 68 11.51 -10.86 -0.52
CA PRO A 68 11.13 -9.45 -0.46
C PRO A 68 12.08 -8.56 -1.27
N GLY A 69 11.53 -7.54 -1.94
CA GLY A 69 12.30 -6.61 -2.75
C GLY A 69 12.98 -7.20 -4.00
N ARG A 70 12.76 -8.48 -4.33
CA ARG A 70 13.27 -9.14 -5.54
C ARG A 70 12.19 -9.19 -6.61
N ARG A 71 12.63 -9.29 -7.86
CA ARG A 71 11.75 -9.39 -9.03
C ARG A 71 12.18 -10.54 -9.93
N ASP A 72 11.60 -11.70 -9.73
CA ASP A 72 11.87 -12.86 -10.55
C ASP A 72 11.11 -12.78 -11.88
N ILE A 73 11.73 -13.34 -12.92
CA ILE A 73 11.15 -13.44 -14.26
C ILE A 73 11.33 -14.88 -14.74
N CYS A 74 10.22 -15.59 -14.87
CA CYS A 74 10.20 -16.87 -15.59
C CYS A 74 9.93 -16.62 -17.07
N ILE A 75 10.76 -17.16 -17.95
CA ILE A 75 10.58 -17.12 -19.41
C ILE A 75 10.64 -18.55 -19.99
N TYR A 76 10.01 -18.76 -21.15
CA TYR A 76 9.92 -20.06 -21.83
C TYR A 76 9.25 -21.18 -21.03
N ALA A 77 8.38 -20.85 -20.08
CA ALA A 77 7.51 -21.86 -19.48
C ALA A 77 6.64 -22.49 -20.59
N ARG A 78 6.69 -23.81 -20.73
CA ARG A 78 6.01 -24.54 -21.83
C ARG A 78 4.53 -24.19 -21.93
N GLU A 79 3.82 -24.25 -20.81
CA GLU A 79 2.40 -23.94 -20.72
C GLU A 79 2.17 -22.83 -19.69
N SER A 80 2.59 -21.60 -19.99
CA SER A 80 2.48 -20.45 -19.06
C SER A 80 1.06 -20.27 -18.49
N HIS A 81 0.03 -20.50 -19.30
CA HIS A 81 -1.36 -20.40 -18.87
C HIS A 81 -1.77 -21.51 -17.88
N VAL A 82 -1.25 -22.73 -18.03
CA VAL A 82 -1.46 -23.84 -17.09
C VAL A 82 -0.69 -23.58 -15.79
N LEU A 83 0.56 -23.10 -15.88
CA LEU A 83 1.37 -22.72 -14.73
C LEU A 83 0.65 -21.68 -13.86
N VAL A 84 0.14 -20.61 -14.49
CA VAL A 84 -0.60 -19.56 -13.79
C VAL A 84 -1.93 -20.09 -13.23
N ALA A 85 -2.65 -20.93 -13.97
CA ALA A 85 -3.93 -21.48 -13.50
C ALA A 85 -3.80 -22.36 -12.24
N ARG A 86 -2.62 -22.92 -11.97
CA ARG A 86 -2.35 -23.68 -10.73
C ARG A 86 -2.21 -22.78 -9.50
N SER A 87 -1.68 -21.57 -9.67
CA SER A 87 -1.46 -20.62 -8.57
C SER A 87 -1.92 -19.19 -8.94
N PRO A 88 -3.21 -18.98 -9.29
CA PRO A 88 -3.68 -17.73 -9.89
C PRO A 88 -3.74 -16.55 -8.91
N SER A 89 -3.71 -16.80 -7.61
CA SER A 89 -3.58 -15.77 -6.57
C SER A 89 -2.17 -15.22 -6.47
N GLU A 90 -1.15 -15.97 -6.91
CA GLU A 90 0.26 -15.65 -6.70
C GLU A 90 1.02 -15.38 -7.99
N LEU A 91 0.61 -15.97 -9.12
CA LEU A 91 1.27 -15.83 -10.41
C LEU A 91 0.38 -15.09 -11.39
N PHE A 92 1.01 -14.42 -12.35
CA PHE A 92 0.33 -13.80 -13.50
C PHE A 92 1.21 -13.85 -14.75
N ILE A 93 0.56 -13.77 -15.91
CA ILE A 93 1.26 -13.59 -17.19
C ILE A 93 1.65 -12.12 -17.27
N ASP A 94 2.96 -11.86 -17.38
CA ASP A 94 3.50 -10.52 -17.52
C ASP A 94 2.93 -9.86 -18.79
N PRO A 95 2.36 -8.65 -18.74
CA PRO A 95 1.79 -7.95 -19.89
C PRO A 95 2.88 -7.35 -20.79
N SER A 96 3.85 -8.18 -21.16
CA SER A 96 4.97 -7.88 -22.03
C SER A 96 4.89 -8.66 -23.33
N HIS A 97 5.60 -8.18 -24.34
CA HIS A 97 5.83 -8.88 -25.59
C HIS A 97 7.26 -9.40 -25.62
N THR A 98 7.43 -10.66 -26.02
CA THR A 98 8.76 -11.20 -26.30
C THR A 98 9.12 -10.96 -27.76
N TYR A 99 10.33 -10.46 -27.98
CA TYR A 99 10.89 -10.15 -29.29
C TYR A 99 12.19 -10.94 -29.48
N ARG A 100 12.36 -11.52 -30.67
CA ARG A 100 13.53 -12.31 -31.06
C ARG A 100 14.27 -11.64 -32.21
N LEU A 101 15.58 -11.47 -32.06
CA LEU A 101 16.50 -11.18 -33.16
C LEU A 101 17.19 -12.48 -33.56
N ARG A 102 16.92 -12.97 -34.77
CA ARG A 102 17.63 -14.13 -35.33
C ARG A 102 18.91 -13.65 -36.00
N PHE A 103 20.03 -14.29 -35.68
CA PHE A 103 21.31 -13.94 -36.26
C PHE A 103 21.43 -14.55 -37.66
N THR A 104 21.81 -13.72 -38.63
CA THR A 104 22.04 -14.16 -40.02
C THR A 104 23.45 -13.77 -40.47
N GLU A 105 23.98 -14.44 -41.49
CA GLU A 105 25.31 -14.15 -42.05
C GLU A 105 25.39 -12.75 -42.69
N ASP A 106 24.25 -12.15 -43.05
CA ASP A 106 24.14 -10.88 -43.80
C ASP A 106 23.91 -9.64 -42.91
N ASP A 107 24.06 -9.75 -41.58
CA ASP A 107 23.85 -8.62 -40.67
C ASP A 107 24.93 -7.54 -40.84
N ILE A 108 24.52 -6.34 -41.28
CA ILE A 108 25.41 -5.21 -41.48
C ILE A 108 25.81 -4.60 -40.12
N PRO A 109 27.11 -4.42 -39.82
CA PRO A 109 27.57 -3.75 -38.61
C PRO A 109 26.93 -2.36 -38.47
N GLY A 110 26.42 -2.06 -37.27
CA GLY A 110 25.88 -0.75 -36.95
C GLY A 110 26.95 0.35 -37.04
N ARG A 111 26.52 1.59 -37.27
CA ARG A 111 27.40 2.77 -37.20
C ARG A 111 27.97 2.90 -35.78
N GLU A 112 29.26 3.21 -35.67
CA GLU A 112 29.90 3.49 -34.39
C GLU A 112 29.18 4.63 -33.66
N PRO A 113 28.93 4.47 -32.34
CA PRO A 113 28.36 5.54 -31.53
C PRO A 113 29.28 6.76 -31.50
N MET A 114 28.70 7.96 -31.42
CA MET A 114 29.45 9.21 -31.29
C MET A 114 29.23 9.77 -29.88
N GLY A 115 30.32 10.07 -29.17
CA GLY A 115 30.29 10.71 -27.85
C GLY A 115 30.14 9.75 -26.66
N PHE A 116 30.11 8.45 -26.91
CA PHE A 116 30.22 7.42 -25.88
C PHE A 116 30.79 6.12 -26.46
N THR A 117 31.37 5.32 -25.58
CA THR A 117 31.92 4.00 -25.87
C THR A 117 31.13 2.92 -25.13
N VAL A 118 30.82 1.81 -25.80
CA VAL A 118 30.24 0.63 -25.16
C VAL A 118 31.36 -0.35 -24.79
N ARG A 119 31.41 -0.78 -23.53
CA ARG A 119 32.41 -1.74 -23.04
C ARG A 119 31.84 -2.65 -21.95
N THR A 120 32.56 -3.72 -21.65
CA THR A 120 32.33 -4.52 -20.43
C THR A 120 32.74 -3.73 -19.18
N LEU A 121 32.32 -4.23 -18.01
CA LEU A 121 32.76 -3.75 -16.71
C LEU A 121 34.27 -3.94 -16.56
N THR A 122 34.90 -3.01 -15.85
CA THR A 122 36.36 -2.98 -15.63
C THR A 122 36.74 -2.91 -14.16
N GLU A 123 35.86 -2.37 -13.33
CA GLU A 123 36.04 -2.24 -11.88
C GLU A 123 34.67 -2.31 -11.15
N PRO A 124 34.63 -2.64 -9.85
CA PRO A 124 33.39 -2.73 -9.08
C PRO A 124 32.54 -1.45 -9.11
N SER A 125 33.14 -0.27 -9.21
CA SER A 125 32.45 1.01 -9.34
C SER A 125 31.59 1.13 -10.60
N ASP A 126 31.86 0.35 -11.66
CA ASP A 126 30.97 0.27 -12.81
C ASP A 126 29.61 -0.33 -12.43
N ALA A 127 29.57 -1.30 -11.51
CA ALA A 127 28.33 -1.90 -11.01
C ALA A 127 27.52 -0.92 -10.13
N ASP A 128 28.19 -0.08 -9.34
CA ASP A 128 27.53 1.04 -8.65
C ASP A 128 26.93 2.03 -9.65
N ALA A 129 27.66 2.33 -10.72
CA ALA A 129 27.21 3.22 -11.77
C ALA A 129 26.02 2.63 -12.57
N MET A 130 25.96 1.31 -12.76
CA MET A 130 24.79 0.62 -13.31
C MET A 130 23.58 0.79 -12.40
N ASN A 131 23.72 0.58 -11.09
CA ASN A 131 22.64 0.76 -10.13
C ASN A 131 22.11 2.20 -10.11
N ARG A 132 22.98 3.21 -10.27
CA ARG A 132 22.55 4.60 -10.43
C ARG A 132 21.60 4.73 -11.62
N VAL A 133 21.94 4.14 -12.76
CA VAL A 133 21.08 4.16 -13.96
C VAL A 133 19.78 3.39 -13.70
N TYR A 134 19.82 2.22 -13.05
CA TYR A 134 18.61 1.47 -12.69
C TYR A 134 17.64 2.30 -11.86
N VAL A 135 18.12 2.92 -10.79
CA VAL A 135 17.29 3.74 -9.90
C VAL A 135 16.69 4.94 -10.63
N GLN A 136 17.46 5.61 -11.49
CA GLN A 136 16.95 6.72 -12.32
C GLN A 136 15.88 6.27 -13.33
N CYS A 137 15.92 5.01 -13.77
CA CYS A 137 14.91 4.40 -14.63
C CYS A 137 13.74 3.76 -13.85
N GLY A 138 13.68 3.90 -12.52
CA GLY A 138 12.64 3.27 -11.69
C GLY A 138 12.75 1.74 -11.63
N MET A 139 13.93 1.18 -11.88
CA MET A 139 14.20 -0.25 -11.83
C MET A 139 14.70 -0.67 -10.44
N VAL A 140 14.51 -1.94 -10.10
CA VAL A 140 15.04 -2.54 -8.88
C VAL A 140 16.57 -2.63 -8.97
N PRO A 141 17.34 -2.02 -8.05
CA PRO A 141 18.79 -2.15 -8.04
C PRO A 141 19.23 -3.55 -7.58
N ALA A 142 20.47 -3.90 -7.86
CA ALA A 142 21.08 -5.16 -7.46
C ALA A 142 22.28 -4.91 -6.53
N PRO A 143 22.60 -5.79 -5.56
CA PRO A 143 23.83 -5.64 -4.79
C PRO A 143 25.06 -5.60 -5.72
N THR A 144 25.92 -4.60 -5.57
CA THR A 144 27.10 -4.36 -6.42
C THR A 144 28.01 -5.58 -6.48
N GLU A 145 28.19 -6.27 -5.35
CA GLU A 145 28.98 -7.51 -5.27
C GLU A 145 28.39 -8.64 -6.12
N VAL A 146 27.06 -8.73 -6.24
CA VAL A 146 26.41 -9.77 -7.07
C VAL A 146 26.65 -9.48 -8.56
N ILE A 147 26.50 -8.22 -9.00
CA ILE A 147 26.81 -7.82 -10.38
C ILE A 147 28.29 -8.11 -10.70
N TRP A 148 29.19 -7.71 -9.80
CA TRP A 148 30.63 -7.87 -9.99
C TRP A 148 31.08 -9.33 -9.98
N THR A 149 30.53 -10.14 -9.07
CA THR A 149 30.79 -11.58 -9.02
C THR A 149 30.28 -12.26 -10.29
N ASN A 150 29.06 -11.96 -10.73
CA ASN A 150 28.53 -12.52 -11.98
C ASN A 150 29.40 -12.13 -13.19
N HIS A 151 29.85 -10.88 -13.27
CA HIS A 151 30.72 -10.42 -14.35
C HIS A 151 32.04 -11.21 -14.42
N ARG A 152 32.62 -11.56 -13.27
CA ARG A 152 33.92 -12.24 -13.20
C ARG A 152 33.83 -13.75 -13.30
N ASP A 153 32.84 -14.32 -12.64
CA ASP A 153 32.84 -15.74 -12.27
C ASP A 153 31.69 -16.51 -12.98
N THR A 154 30.76 -15.82 -13.65
CA THR A 154 29.64 -16.45 -14.38
C THR A 154 29.78 -16.22 -15.89
N ASP A 155 30.49 -17.13 -16.57
CA ASP A 155 30.81 -17.08 -18.02
C ASP A 155 29.61 -16.93 -18.98
N ALA A 156 28.40 -17.17 -18.49
CA ALA A 156 27.15 -17.07 -19.24
C ALA A 156 26.49 -15.68 -19.14
N VAL A 157 26.98 -14.79 -18.28
CA VAL A 157 26.39 -13.45 -18.06
C VAL A 157 27.33 -12.38 -18.61
N GLU A 158 26.76 -11.49 -19.42
CA GLU A 158 27.47 -10.37 -20.01
C GLU A 158 26.88 -9.06 -19.50
N TYR A 159 27.71 -8.18 -18.94
CA TYR A 159 27.28 -6.84 -18.57
C TYR A 159 28.02 -5.83 -19.45
N LEU A 160 27.27 -5.00 -20.17
CA LEU A 160 27.83 -3.91 -20.95
C LEU A 160 27.34 -2.57 -20.38
N VAL A 161 28.23 -1.59 -20.40
CA VAL A 161 27.97 -0.19 -20.04
C VAL A 161 28.31 0.73 -21.20
N ALA A 162 27.48 1.76 -21.36
CA ALA A 162 27.76 2.88 -22.25
C ALA A 162 28.37 4.01 -21.43
N VAL A 163 29.59 4.39 -21.77
CA VAL A 163 30.42 5.34 -21.03
C VAL A 163 30.68 6.56 -21.88
N ARG A 164 30.35 7.74 -21.37
CA ARG A 164 30.55 9.00 -22.08
C ARG A 164 32.05 9.27 -22.28
N ASP A 165 32.43 9.71 -23.47
CA ASP A 165 33.85 9.84 -23.85
C ASP A 165 34.54 11.04 -23.18
N ASP A 166 33.80 12.06 -22.75
CA ASP A 166 34.36 13.31 -22.20
C ASP A 166 34.63 13.26 -20.68
N ASP A 167 33.76 12.61 -19.91
CA ASP A 167 33.77 12.61 -18.44
C ASP A 167 33.79 11.20 -17.83
N GLY A 168 33.67 10.15 -18.64
CA GLY A 168 33.69 8.76 -18.18
C GLY A 168 32.42 8.31 -17.47
N THR A 169 31.34 9.08 -17.51
CA THR A 169 30.07 8.74 -16.84
C THR A 169 29.36 7.60 -17.55
N VAL A 170 28.95 6.58 -16.80
CA VAL A 170 28.03 5.54 -17.30
C VAL A 170 26.64 6.15 -17.53
N VAL A 171 26.18 6.11 -18.77
CA VAL A 171 24.89 6.68 -19.23
C VAL A 171 23.90 5.61 -19.68
N GLY A 172 24.30 4.34 -19.67
CA GLY A 172 23.42 3.24 -20.00
C GLY A 172 24.06 1.89 -19.70
N THR A 173 23.23 0.86 -19.61
CA THR A 173 23.64 -0.50 -19.28
C THR A 173 22.72 -1.52 -19.94
N VAL A 174 23.25 -2.71 -20.19
CA VAL A 174 22.49 -3.89 -20.63
C VAL A 174 23.11 -5.15 -20.05
N THR A 175 22.27 -6.13 -19.71
CA THR A 175 22.69 -7.47 -19.29
C THR A 175 22.32 -8.47 -20.38
N GLY A 176 23.23 -9.37 -20.74
CA GLY A 176 22.98 -10.49 -21.63
C GLY A 176 23.17 -11.81 -20.93
N VAL A 177 22.46 -12.83 -21.40
CA VAL A 177 22.61 -14.22 -20.93
C VAL A 177 22.78 -15.15 -22.11
N ASP A 178 23.89 -15.88 -22.13
CA ASP A 178 24.24 -16.93 -23.10
C ASP A 178 23.63 -18.26 -22.66
N HIS A 179 22.55 -18.69 -23.32
CA HIS A 179 21.79 -19.88 -22.92
C HIS A 179 22.60 -21.16 -23.13
N LYS A 180 23.47 -21.18 -24.14
CA LYS A 180 24.36 -22.32 -24.40
C LYS A 180 25.36 -22.53 -23.28
N ARG A 181 25.98 -21.45 -22.81
CA ARG A 181 26.93 -21.52 -21.70
C ARG A 181 26.24 -21.79 -20.37
N LEU A 182 25.04 -21.25 -20.17
CA LEU A 182 24.32 -21.38 -18.91
C LEU A 182 23.78 -22.80 -18.69
N PHE A 183 23.14 -23.37 -19.71
CA PHE A 183 22.41 -24.64 -19.56
C PHE A 183 22.51 -25.57 -20.76
N ASN A 184 23.51 -25.39 -21.63
CA ASN A 184 23.71 -26.19 -22.83
C ASN A 184 22.52 -26.19 -23.79
N ASP A 185 21.88 -25.03 -23.98
CA ASP A 185 20.76 -24.85 -24.89
C ASP A 185 20.97 -25.50 -26.29
N PRO A 186 20.13 -26.45 -26.72
CA PRO A 186 20.20 -27.05 -28.04
C PRO A 186 19.85 -26.10 -29.17
N GLU A 187 19.13 -25.01 -28.89
CA GLU A 187 18.79 -23.99 -29.89
C GLU A 187 19.86 -22.92 -30.04
N ASP A 188 20.96 -23.03 -29.28
CA ASP A 188 22.05 -22.06 -29.25
C ASP A 188 21.56 -20.62 -28.99
N GLY A 189 20.54 -20.45 -28.15
CA GLY A 189 19.90 -19.17 -27.85
C GLY A 189 20.72 -18.23 -26.98
N SER A 190 20.21 -17.00 -26.86
CA SER A 190 20.65 -16.00 -25.89
C SER A 190 19.51 -15.02 -25.58
N SER A 191 19.71 -14.16 -24.58
CA SER A 191 18.71 -13.15 -24.20
C SER A 191 19.31 -11.87 -23.66
N LEU A 192 18.56 -10.78 -23.78
CA LEU A 192 18.87 -9.43 -23.34
C LEU A 192 17.91 -9.01 -22.22
N TRP A 193 18.48 -8.49 -21.14
CA TRP A 193 17.79 -8.05 -19.93
C TRP A 193 18.32 -6.70 -19.47
N THR A 194 17.51 -6.01 -18.67
CA THR A 194 17.86 -4.76 -17.99
C THR A 194 18.53 -3.71 -18.89
N LEU A 195 18.01 -3.50 -20.11
CA LEU A 195 18.43 -2.39 -20.95
C LEU A 195 17.92 -1.09 -20.34
N ALA A 196 18.83 -0.27 -19.84
CA ALA A 196 18.52 1.00 -19.20
C ALA A 196 19.42 2.11 -19.75
N VAL A 197 18.85 3.31 -19.92
CA VAL A 197 19.55 4.50 -20.39
C VAL A 197 19.17 5.63 -19.44
N ASP A 198 20.18 6.33 -18.91
CA ASP A 198 19.98 7.47 -18.02
C ASP A 198 19.06 8.49 -18.71
N PRO A 199 17.87 8.79 -18.14
CA PRO A 199 16.90 9.69 -18.76
C PRO A 199 17.39 11.14 -18.87
N THR A 200 18.45 11.49 -18.14
CA THR A 200 19.11 12.80 -18.21
C THR A 200 20.18 12.88 -19.30
N SER A 201 20.55 11.76 -19.91
CA SER A 201 21.54 11.72 -20.98
C SER A 201 21.01 12.37 -22.26
N SER A 202 21.76 13.33 -22.79
CA SER A 202 21.46 13.97 -24.09
C SER A 202 21.98 13.16 -25.29
N LEU A 203 22.67 12.04 -25.06
CA LEU A 203 23.30 11.24 -26.10
C LEU A 203 22.27 10.36 -26.82
N PRO A 204 22.06 10.55 -28.13
CA PRO A 204 21.11 9.73 -28.87
C PRO A 204 21.67 8.33 -29.14
N GLY A 205 20.80 7.32 -29.18
CA GLY A 205 21.14 5.99 -29.67
C GLY A 205 21.89 5.09 -28.70
N VAL A 206 22.06 5.47 -27.43
CA VAL A 206 22.72 4.65 -26.39
C VAL A 206 22.11 3.25 -26.31
N GLY A 207 20.78 3.15 -26.17
CA GLY A 207 20.10 1.85 -26.12
C GLY A 207 20.33 1.01 -27.37
N ALA A 208 20.29 1.63 -28.56
CA ALA A 208 20.54 0.93 -29.82
C ALA A 208 21.98 0.39 -29.92
N ALA A 209 22.96 1.17 -29.45
CA ALA A 209 24.36 0.78 -29.44
C ALA A 209 24.63 -0.38 -28.46
N LEU A 210 24.07 -0.33 -27.25
CA LEU A 210 24.14 -1.41 -26.25
C LEU A 210 23.54 -2.71 -26.80
N THR A 211 22.34 -2.65 -27.37
CA THR A 211 21.68 -3.83 -27.97
C THR A 211 22.49 -4.42 -29.13
N ARG A 212 23.05 -3.59 -30.02
CA ARG A 212 23.87 -4.07 -31.13
C ARG A 212 25.19 -4.67 -30.68
N ALA A 213 25.84 -4.06 -29.68
CA ALA A 213 27.09 -4.57 -29.12
C ALA A 213 26.88 -5.95 -28.50
N LEU A 214 25.79 -6.13 -27.74
CA LEU A 214 25.44 -7.42 -27.15
C LEU A 214 25.07 -8.46 -28.22
N ALA A 215 24.26 -8.07 -29.21
CA ALA A 215 23.94 -8.91 -30.36
C ALA A 215 25.19 -9.36 -31.13
N GLY A 216 26.15 -8.45 -31.36
CA GLY A 216 27.42 -8.76 -31.99
C GLY A 216 28.22 -9.78 -31.20
N LEU A 217 28.33 -9.59 -29.89
CA LEU A 217 29.02 -10.51 -28.98
C LEU A 217 28.42 -11.93 -29.06
N PHE A 218 27.10 -12.08 -29.01
CA PHE A 218 26.47 -13.40 -29.10
C PHE A 218 26.54 -14.01 -30.51
N ARG A 219 26.46 -13.19 -31.57
CA ARG A 219 26.70 -13.65 -32.95
C ARG A 219 28.12 -14.21 -33.12
N ASP A 220 29.13 -13.51 -32.61
CA ASP A 220 30.53 -13.94 -32.69
C ASP A 220 30.78 -15.23 -31.90
N ARG A 221 29.96 -15.49 -30.87
CA ARG A 221 29.94 -16.76 -30.12
C ARG A 221 29.17 -17.88 -30.80
N GLY A 222 28.61 -17.65 -31.99
CA GLY A 222 27.83 -18.63 -32.74
C GLY A 222 26.47 -18.94 -32.13
N ARG A 223 25.86 -17.98 -31.40
CA ARG A 223 24.46 -18.13 -30.97
C ARG A 223 23.54 -17.99 -32.19
N ALA A 224 22.33 -18.56 -32.12
CA ALA A 224 21.35 -18.52 -33.21
C ALA A 224 20.41 -17.31 -33.15
N TYR A 225 20.07 -16.85 -31.93
CA TYR A 225 19.19 -15.71 -31.72
C TYR A 225 19.43 -15.01 -30.38
N MET A 226 18.84 -13.83 -30.20
CA MET A 226 18.74 -13.12 -28.93
C MET A 226 17.32 -12.65 -28.66
N ASP A 227 16.75 -13.06 -27.53
CA ASP A 227 15.41 -12.68 -27.09
C ASP A 227 15.41 -11.53 -26.07
N LEU A 228 14.30 -10.81 -25.99
CA LEU A 228 14.01 -9.87 -24.91
C LEU A 228 12.52 -9.80 -24.62
N SER A 229 12.17 -9.36 -23.41
CA SER A 229 10.79 -9.02 -23.04
C SER A 229 10.66 -7.51 -22.83
N VAL A 230 9.57 -6.91 -23.34
CA VAL A 230 9.26 -5.49 -23.21
C VAL A 230 7.79 -5.28 -22.91
N ALA A 231 7.45 -4.41 -21.96
CA ALA A 231 6.07 -4.08 -21.62
C ALA A 231 5.27 -3.64 -22.86
N HIS A 232 4.03 -4.10 -22.99
CA HIS A 232 3.19 -3.88 -24.18
C HIS A 232 2.90 -2.39 -24.48
N ASP A 233 3.00 -1.53 -23.47
CA ASP A 233 2.74 -0.09 -23.52
C ASP A 233 4.02 0.76 -23.72
N ASN A 234 5.21 0.13 -23.79
CA ASN A 234 6.47 0.83 -24.02
C ASN A 234 6.75 1.04 -25.51
N ALA A 235 5.98 1.93 -26.14
CA ALA A 235 6.06 2.21 -27.57
C ALA A 235 7.46 2.66 -28.05
N ALA A 236 8.22 3.36 -27.19
CA ALA A 236 9.56 3.82 -27.52
C ALA A 236 10.57 2.66 -27.64
N ALA A 237 10.55 1.72 -26.69
CA ALA A 237 11.41 0.55 -26.72
C ALA A 237 10.98 -0.43 -27.83
N ILE A 238 9.67 -0.67 -28.00
CA ILE A 238 9.14 -1.50 -29.10
C ILE A 238 9.63 -0.97 -30.46
N GLY A 239 9.48 0.33 -30.70
CA GLY A 239 9.93 0.95 -31.95
C GLY A 239 11.46 0.92 -32.14
N LEU A 240 12.25 0.84 -31.07
CA LEU A 240 13.69 0.59 -31.15
C LEU A 240 13.96 -0.85 -31.62
N TYR A 241 13.37 -1.84 -30.98
CA TYR A 241 13.63 -3.26 -31.28
C TYR A 241 13.21 -3.64 -32.70
N GLU A 242 12.05 -3.17 -33.15
CA GLU A 242 11.58 -3.41 -34.53
C GLU A 242 12.54 -2.81 -35.57
N LYS A 243 13.11 -1.62 -35.32
CA LYS A 243 14.14 -1.01 -36.18
C LYS A 243 15.45 -1.77 -36.17
N LEU A 244 15.75 -2.50 -35.10
CA LEU A 244 16.92 -3.36 -34.98
C LEU A 244 16.69 -4.76 -35.58
N GLY A 245 15.51 -5.03 -36.15
CA GLY A 245 15.21 -6.29 -36.82
C GLY A 245 14.62 -7.37 -35.90
N PHE A 246 14.30 -7.03 -34.65
CA PHE A 246 13.60 -7.96 -33.77
C PHE A 246 12.17 -8.20 -34.26
N GLN A 247 11.71 -9.43 -34.13
CA GLN A 247 10.35 -9.85 -34.47
C GLN A 247 9.66 -10.43 -33.25
N ARG A 248 8.38 -10.13 -33.08
CA ARG A 248 7.59 -10.67 -31.98
C ARG A 248 7.47 -12.19 -32.08
N VAL A 249 7.69 -12.88 -30.98
CA VAL A 249 7.52 -14.34 -30.82
C VAL A 249 6.48 -14.64 -29.75
N PRO A 250 5.79 -15.79 -29.81
CA PRO A 250 4.69 -16.10 -28.90
C PRO A 250 5.20 -16.68 -27.55
N VAL A 251 6.32 -16.17 -27.05
CA VAL A 251 6.86 -16.52 -25.74
C VAL A 251 6.31 -15.55 -24.70
N LEU A 252 5.85 -16.08 -23.57
CA LEU A 252 5.29 -15.30 -22.47
C LEU A 252 6.18 -15.41 -21.23
N ALA A 253 6.33 -14.29 -20.54
CA ALA A 253 6.95 -14.27 -19.22
C ALA A 253 5.87 -14.48 -18.13
N VAL A 254 6.24 -15.18 -17.07
CA VAL A 254 5.42 -15.37 -15.87
C VAL A 254 6.15 -14.75 -14.69
N LYS A 255 5.43 -13.99 -13.88
CA LYS A 255 5.96 -13.32 -12.69
C LYS A 255 5.08 -13.61 -11.49
N ARG A 256 5.65 -13.42 -10.30
CA ARG A 256 4.88 -13.44 -9.06
C ARG A 256 4.22 -12.08 -8.82
N LYS A 257 2.98 -12.11 -8.33
CA LYS A 257 2.29 -10.95 -7.79
C LYS A 257 2.99 -10.52 -6.51
N ASN A 258 3.59 -9.34 -6.54
CA ASN A 258 4.30 -8.71 -5.43
C ASN A 258 4.14 -7.19 -5.54
N ALA A 259 4.61 -6.43 -4.54
CA ALA A 259 4.46 -4.97 -4.52
C ALA A 259 5.17 -4.26 -5.70
N ILE A 260 6.28 -4.85 -6.20
CA ILE A 260 7.03 -4.32 -7.34
C ILE A 260 6.25 -4.48 -8.67
N ASN A 261 5.52 -5.58 -8.80
CA ASN A 261 4.76 -5.95 -9.99
C ASN A 261 3.30 -5.49 -9.92
N GLU A 262 2.85 -4.92 -8.80
CA GLU A 262 1.46 -4.49 -8.57
C GLU A 262 0.85 -3.74 -9.76
N PRO A 263 1.50 -2.69 -10.33
CA PRO A 263 0.96 -1.95 -11.47
C PRO A 263 0.74 -2.77 -12.74
N LEU A 264 1.28 -3.98 -12.83
CA LEU A 264 1.16 -4.86 -14.00
C LEU A 264 -0.06 -5.79 -13.94
N PHE A 265 -0.68 -5.96 -12.77
CA PHE A 265 -1.84 -6.83 -12.58
C PHE A 265 -2.98 -6.19 -11.79
N THR A 266 -2.76 -5.01 -11.23
CA THR A 266 -3.81 -4.10 -10.78
C THR A 266 -3.89 -2.92 -11.75
N HIS A 267 -5.08 -2.34 -11.88
CA HIS A 267 -5.23 -1.04 -12.51
C HIS A 267 -5.81 -0.11 -11.45
N PRO A 268 -5.09 0.96 -11.04
CA PRO A 268 -5.68 1.95 -10.17
C PRO A 268 -6.90 2.56 -10.89
N PRO A 269 -8.08 2.57 -10.28
CA PRO A 269 -9.26 3.21 -10.86
C PRO A 269 -8.97 4.69 -11.10
N GLU A 270 -9.45 5.23 -12.23
CA GLU A 270 -9.31 6.65 -12.57
C GLU A 270 -9.82 7.60 -11.47
N THR A 271 -10.70 7.11 -10.59
CA THR A 271 -11.41 7.85 -9.54
C THR A 271 -10.85 7.66 -8.13
N VAL A 272 -9.78 6.87 -7.93
CA VAL A 272 -9.21 6.67 -6.58
C VAL A 272 -8.60 7.96 -6.01
N ASP A 273 -8.15 8.88 -6.86
CA ASP A 273 -7.67 10.22 -6.46
C ASP A 273 -8.77 11.15 -5.95
N ASP A 274 -10.04 10.84 -6.21
CA ASP A 274 -11.19 11.62 -5.72
C ASP A 274 -11.64 11.19 -4.30
N LEU A 275 -11.10 10.09 -3.77
CA LEU A 275 -11.48 9.57 -2.45
C LEU A 275 -11.05 10.51 -1.32
N ASN A 276 -11.90 10.58 -0.29
CA ASN A 276 -11.51 11.23 0.97
C ASN A 276 -10.35 10.47 1.67
N PRO A 277 -9.59 11.11 2.57
CA PRO A 277 -8.42 10.48 3.21
C PRO A 277 -8.74 9.18 3.95
N TYR A 278 -9.94 9.05 4.54
CA TYR A 278 -10.36 7.88 5.29
C TYR A 278 -10.64 6.66 4.41
N ALA A 279 -11.17 6.86 3.21
CA ALA A 279 -11.34 5.80 2.21
C ALA A 279 -10.03 5.52 1.46
N ARG A 280 -9.24 6.57 1.17
CA ARG A 280 -7.99 6.45 0.41
C ARG A 280 -6.97 5.54 1.09
N ILE A 281 -6.77 5.65 2.40
CA ILE A 281 -5.84 4.79 3.13
C ILE A 281 -6.20 3.29 3.00
N ILE A 282 -7.49 2.96 2.94
CA ILE A 282 -7.97 1.59 2.79
C ILE A 282 -7.80 1.13 1.33
N ALA A 283 -8.11 2.00 0.35
CA ALA A 283 -7.90 1.72 -1.07
C ALA A 283 -6.41 1.47 -1.39
N ASP A 284 -5.51 2.31 -0.87
CA ASP A 284 -4.07 2.17 -1.06
C ASP A 284 -3.53 0.87 -0.45
N GLU A 285 -4.02 0.50 0.73
CA GLU A 285 -3.69 -0.80 1.34
C GLU A 285 -4.23 -1.96 0.50
N ALA A 286 -5.47 -1.88 0.02
CA ALA A 286 -6.09 -2.91 -0.80
C ALA A 286 -5.34 -3.12 -2.13
N MET A 287 -5.02 -2.03 -2.86
CA MET A 287 -4.26 -2.09 -4.11
C MET A 287 -2.86 -2.68 -3.88
N ARG A 288 -2.18 -2.26 -2.80
CA ARG A 288 -0.90 -2.86 -2.36
C ARG A 288 -0.98 -4.36 -2.06
N ARG A 289 -2.18 -4.93 -1.94
CA ARG A 289 -2.42 -6.38 -1.76
C ARG A 289 -2.94 -7.08 -3.00
N GLY A 290 -3.01 -6.40 -4.13
CA GLY A 290 -3.63 -6.94 -5.34
C GLY A 290 -5.14 -7.13 -5.20
N ILE A 291 -5.78 -6.41 -4.27
CA ILE A 291 -7.23 -6.36 -4.13
C ILE A 291 -7.71 -5.27 -5.06
N TRP A 292 -8.59 -5.65 -5.99
CA TRP A 292 -9.20 -4.73 -6.94
C TRP A 292 -10.08 -3.73 -6.19
N VAL A 293 -9.88 -2.45 -6.46
CA VAL A 293 -10.71 -1.37 -5.91
C VAL A 293 -11.60 -0.86 -7.05
N GLU A 294 -12.89 -0.66 -6.78
CA GLU A 294 -13.80 0.06 -7.67
C GLU A 294 -14.48 1.14 -6.83
N VAL A 295 -14.26 2.42 -7.16
CA VAL A 295 -14.91 3.53 -6.46
C VAL A 295 -16.35 3.64 -6.94
N LEU A 296 -17.30 3.48 -6.02
CA LEU A 296 -18.73 3.56 -6.32
C LEU A 296 -19.24 4.99 -6.13
N ASP A 297 -18.80 5.66 -5.06
CA ASP A 297 -19.08 7.06 -4.76
C ASP A 297 -17.92 7.66 -3.97
N ALA A 298 -17.10 8.48 -4.64
CA ALA A 298 -15.92 9.10 -4.03
C ALA A 298 -16.29 10.07 -2.89
N GLY A 299 -17.39 10.82 -3.05
CA GLY A 299 -17.84 11.80 -2.06
C GLY A 299 -18.37 11.16 -0.78
N ALA A 300 -19.01 10.00 -0.91
CA ALA A 300 -19.46 9.20 0.24
C ALA A 300 -18.35 8.34 0.86
N GLY A 301 -17.20 8.20 0.17
CA GLY A 301 -16.13 7.27 0.53
C GLY A 301 -16.49 5.80 0.29
N GLU A 302 -17.38 5.53 -0.68
CA GLU A 302 -17.90 4.20 -0.98
C GLU A 302 -17.09 3.52 -2.10
N MET A 303 -16.65 2.29 -1.83
CA MET A 303 -15.86 1.50 -2.74
C MET A 303 -16.19 0.01 -2.62
N ARG A 304 -16.01 -0.72 -3.73
CA ARG A 304 -16.05 -2.18 -3.77
C ARG A 304 -14.63 -2.71 -3.84
N LEU A 305 -14.26 -3.51 -2.86
CA LEU A 305 -13.00 -4.24 -2.81
C LEU A 305 -13.25 -5.66 -3.32
N SER A 306 -12.46 -6.16 -4.27
CA SER A 306 -12.65 -7.48 -4.86
C SER A 306 -11.33 -8.24 -4.99
N HIS A 307 -11.30 -9.49 -4.52
CA HIS A 307 -10.15 -10.35 -4.71
C HIS A 307 -10.59 -11.82 -4.87
N GLY A 308 -10.09 -12.46 -5.93
CA GLY A 308 -10.49 -13.81 -6.33
C GLY A 308 -11.99 -13.87 -6.66
N GLY A 309 -12.77 -14.42 -5.74
CA GLY A 309 -14.24 -14.51 -5.85
C GLY A 309 -15.00 -13.80 -4.71
N ARG A 310 -14.30 -13.08 -3.83
CA ARG A 310 -14.89 -12.32 -2.73
C ARG A 310 -14.93 -10.84 -3.11
N SER A 311 -16.09 -10.23 -2.94
CA SER A 311 -16.26 -8.79 -3.04
C SER A 311 -16.90 -8.27 -1.76
N VAL A 312 -16.43 -7.12 -1.29
CA VAL A 312 -16.97 -6.43 -0.12
C VAL A 312 -17.15 -4.96 -0.46
N ILE A 313 -18.34 -4.44 -0.20
CA ILE A 313 -18.60 -2.99 -0.29
C ILE A 313 -18.27 -2.36 1.05
N THR A 314 -17.55 -1.25 1.00
CA THR A 314 -17.17 -0.45 2.16
C THR A 314 -17.53 1.00 1.94
N ARG A 315 -17.96 1.68 3.00
CA ARG A 315 -18.02 3.13 3.10
C ARG A 315 -17.01 3.55 4.18
N GLU A 316 -15.82 3.93 3.74
CA GLU A 316 -14.64 4.06 4.62
C GLU A 316 -14.44 2.77 5.43
N SER A 317 -14.39 2.82 6.76
CA SER A 317 -14.23 1.65 7.64
C SER A 317 -15.52 0.88 7.93
N LEU A 318 -16.67 1.35 7.45
CA LEU A 318 -17.93 0.60 7.53
C LEU A 318 -17.99 -0.40 6.38
N SER A 319 -18.29 -1.67 6.67
CA SER A 319 -18.38 -2.73 5.64
C SER A 319 -19.70 -3.51 5.74
N GLU A 320 -20.00 -4.32 4.72
CA GLU A 320 -21.15 -5.24 4.72
C GLU A 320 -21.13 -6.26 5.89
N PHE A 321 -19.99 -6.43 6.58
CA PHE A 321 -19.90 -7.29 7.77
C PHE A 321 -20.41 -6.61 9.04
N THR A 322 -20.57 -5.28 9.04
CA THR A 322 -21.31 -4.57 10.09
C THR A 322 -22.80 -4.70 9.79
N SER A 323 -23.48 -5.57 10.54
CA SER A 323 -24.93 -5.77 10.36
C SER A 323 -25.72 -4.47 10.62
N ALA A 324 -26.87 -4.33 9.95
CA ALA A 324 -27.78 -3.20 10.20
C ALA A 324 -28.23 -3.10 11.68
N VAL A 325 -28.28 -4.25 12.38
CA VAL A 325 -28.59 -4.29 13.82
C VAL A 325 -27.44 -3.70 14.64
N ALA A 326 -26.19 -4.07 14.32
CA ALA A 326 -25.01 -3.53 15.00
C ALA A 326 -24.87 -2.02 14.77
N MET A 327 -25.03 -1.57 13.52
CA MET A 327 -25.03 -0.14 13.18
C MET A 327 -26.14 0.62 13.93
N SER A 328 -27.39 0.11 13.92
CA SER A 328 -28.49 0.77 14.62
C SER A 328 -28.34 0.78 16.15
N ARG A 329 -27.66 -0.22 16.73
CA ARG A 329 -27.33 -0.21 18.16
C ARG A 329 -26.31 0.88 18.46
N CYS A 330 -25.26 0.97 17.64
CA CYS A 330 -24.16 1.92 17.78
C CYS A 330 -24.64 3.38 17.65
N ASP A 331 -25.44 3.69 16.62
CA ASP A 331 -25.99 5.03 16.34
C ASP A 331 -26.87 5.57 17.50
N ASP A 332 -27.61 4.69 18.18
CA ASP A 332 -28.47 5.07 19.31
C ASP A 332 -27.73 4.94 20.64
N LYS A 333 -27.24 6.07 21.16
CA LYS A 333 -26.47 6.14 22.41
C LYS A 333 -27.21 5.52 23.61
N ARG A 334 -28.55 5.47 23.60
CA ARG A 334 -29.34 4.81 24.65
C ARG A 334 -29.19 3.30 24.59
N GLN A 335 -29.25 2.75 23.38
CA GLN A 335 -29.11 1.31 23.17
C GLN A 335 -27.68 0.87 23.46
N THR A 336 -26.69 1.55 22.89
CA THR A 336 -25.27 1.30 23.17
C THR A 336 -25.02 1.27 24.67
N ARG A 337 -25.42 2.34 25.38
CA ARG A 337 -25.26 2.47 26.83
C ARG A 337 -25.90 1.31 27.60
N ARG A 338 -27.15 0.95 27.30
CA ARG A 338 -27.85 -0.15 27.98
C ARG A 338 -27.14 -1.48 27.74
N ILE A 339 -26.75 -1.76 26.50
CA ILE A 339 -26.09 -3.01 26.11
C ILE A 339 -24.74 -3.17 26.83
N VAL A 340 -23.90 -2.13 26.83
CA VAL A 340 -22.58 -2.21 27.49
C VAL A 340 -22.72 -2.25 29.01
N SER A 341 -23.70 -1.53 29.58
CA SER A 341 -24.00 -1.60 31.01
C SER A 341 -24.47 -2.98 31.44
N ASP A 342 -25.34 -3.63 30.65
CA ASP A 342 -25.80 -5.01 30.88
C ASP A 342 -24.65 -6.03 30.79
N ALA A 343 -23.59 -5.69 30.03
CA ALA A 343 -22.34 -6.45 29.94
C ALA A 343 -21.35 -6.15 31.10
N GLY A 344 -21.73 -5.32 32.07
CA GLY A 344 -20.90 -5.00 33.25
C GLY A 344 -19.86 -3.90 33.01
N ILE A 345 -19.98 -3.13 31.92
CA ILE A 345 -19.08 -2.03 31.60
C ILE A 345 -19.56 -0.76 32.32
N VAL A 346 -18.63 -0.06 32.99
CA VAL A 346 -18.91 1.18 33.71
C VAL A 346 -19.33 2.27 32.73
N VAL A 347 -20.54 2.81 32.93
CA VAL A 347 -21.11 3.95 32.21
C VAL A 347 -21.48 5.05 33.21
N PRO A 348 -21.46 6.34 32.84
CA PRO A 348 -21.80 7.43 33.78
C PRO A 348 -23.26 7.28 34.24
N LYS A 349 -23.70 7.80 35.39
CA LYS A 349 -25.15 7.82 35.66
C LYS A 349 -25.87 8.64 34.59
N GLY A 350 -27.08 8.27 34.18
CA GLY A 350 -27.80 9.07 33.18
C GLY A 350 -29.25 8.69 32.98
N ARG A 351 -30.02 9.63 32.42
CA ARG A 351 -31.46 9.52 32.14
C ARG A 351 -31.80 10.13 30.78
N LEU A 352 -32.96 9.75 30.25
CA LEU A 352 -33.58 10.51 29.18
C LEU A 352 -34.20 11.79 29.74
N ALA A 353 -34.05 12.87 28.99
CA ALA A 353 -34.70 14.12 29.32
C ALA A 353 -36.22 13.95 29.20
N THR A 354 -36.93 14.30 30.27
CA THR A 354 -38.40 14.39 30.30
C THR A 354 -38.90 15.79 29.98
N PHE A 355 -37.98 16.78 29.97
CA PHE A 355 -38.26 18.21 29.81
C PHE A 355 -39.21 18.74 30.89
N ASP A 356 -39.04 18.23 32.11
CA ASP A 356 -39.78 18.62 33.29
C ASP A 356 -38.84 18.74 34.51
N GLU A 357 -39.42 18.98 35.68
CA GLU A 357 -38.69 19.21 36.93
C GLU A 357 -37.77 18.03 37.32
N GLU A 358 -38.03 16.81 36.81
CA GLU A 358 -37.19 15.66 37.12
C GLU A 358 -35.78 15.75 36.50
N ASP A 359 -35.62 16.51 35.42
CA ASP A 359 -34.30 16.76 34.81
C ASP A 359 -33.45 17.68 35.69
N HIS A 360 -34.06 18.71 36.28
CA HIS A 360 -33.40 19.57 37.28
C HIS A 360 -33.12 18.83 38.58
N ALA A 361 -34.02 17.94 39.02
CA ALA A 361 -33.79 17.10 40.18
C ALA A 361 -32.59 16.16 39.97
N PHE A 362 -32.42 15.62 38.75
CA PHE A 362 -31.25 14.81 38.40
C PHE A 362 -29.97 15.65 38.42
N LEU A 363 -29.98 16.86 37.84
CA LEU A 363 -28.84 17.79 37.94
C LEU A 363 -28.47 18.08 39.40
N ALA A 364 -29.45 18.35 40.26
CA ALA A 364 -29.21 18.59 41.68
C ALA A 364 -28.64 17.36 42.41
N GLU A 365 -28.96 16.13 41.99
CA GLU A 365 -28.38 14.89 42.53
C GLU A 365 -26.90 14.75 42.17
N VAL A 366 -26.55 14.97 40.89
CA VAL A 366 -25.22 14.62 40.37
C VAL A 366 -24.25 15.81 40.28
N GLY A 367 -24.76 17.03 40.41
CA GLY A 367 -24.00 18.29 40.45
C GLY A 367 -23.62 18.83 39.07
N ASP A 368 -22.99 18.01 38.22
CA ASP A 368 -22.51 18.42 36.89
C ASP A 368 -22.88 17.36 35.83
N VAL A 369 -23.48 17.81 34.73
CA VAL A 369 -23.99 16.95 33.66
C VAL A 369 -23.44 17.28 32.27
N VAL A 370 -23.49 16.26 31.42
CA VAL A 370 -23.37 16.32 29.97
C VAL A 370 -24.75 16.11 29.37
N VAL A 371 -25.17 17.02 28.51
CA VAL A 371 -26.42 16.93 27.74
C VAL A 371 -26.07 16.66 26.28
N LYS A 372 -26.60 15.58 25.72
CA LYS A 372 -26.33 15.18 24.33
C LYS A 372 -27.57 14.61 23.63
N PRO A 373 -27.76 14.85 22.32
CA PRO A 373 -28.79 14.14 21.57
C PRO A 373 -28.47 12.64 21.57
N THR A 374 -29.52 11.82 21.55
CA THR A 374 -29.36 10.35 21.57
C THR A 374 -28.80 9.77 20.28
N ARG A 375 -28.88 10.53 19.18
CA ARG A 375 -28.30 10.22 17.87
C ARG A 375 -27.59 11.44 17.31
N GLY A 376 -26.59 11.21 16.47
CA GLY A 376 -25.81 12.26 15.83
C GLY A 376 -24.30 12.11 16.04
N GLU A 377 -23.55 12.80 15.17
CA GLU A 377 -22.10 12.69 15.02
C GLU A 377 -21.38 14.04 15.31
N GLN A 378 -20.05 14.00 15.40
CA GLN A 378 -19.15 15.16 15.46
C GLN A 378 -19.42 16.13 16.62
N GLY A 379 -20.03 15.65 17.72
CA GLY A 379 -20.32 16.45 18.90
C GLY A 379 -21.39 17.54 18.71
N LYS A 380 -22.17 17.50 17.62
CA LYS A 380 -23.26 18.46 17.40
C LYS A 380 -24.34 18.31 18.46
N GLY A 381 -24.72 19.42 19.08
CA GLY A 381 -25.72 19.44 20.16
C GLY A 381 -25.24 18.94 21.52
N ILE A 382 -23.95 18.63 21.69
CA ILE A 382 -23.39 18.20 22.99
C ILE A 382 -22.99 19.40 23.84
N THR A 383 -23.56 19.53 25.03
CA THR A 383 -23.14 20.47 26.09
C THR A 383 -22.45 19.69 27.20
N VAL A 384 -21.22 20.10 27.56
CA VAL A 384 -20.43 19.48 28.62
C VAL A 384 -20.24 20.50 29.72
N GLY A 385 -20.40 20.11 30.99
CA GLY A 385 -20.11 20.99 32.13
C GLY A 385 -21.30 21.84 32.54
N VAL A 386 -22.51 21.27 32.55
CA VAL A 386 -23.74 21.98 32.92
C VAL A 386 -23.98 21.78 34.42
N ASP A 387 -23.87 22.85 35.20
CA ASP A 387 -23.98 22.80 36.67
C ASP A 387 -25.11 23.67 37.25
N GLY A 388 -25.86 24.36 36.38
CA GLY A 388 -26.96 25.25 36.75
C GLY A 388 -28.28 24.97 36.02
N PRO A 389 -29.44 25.30 36.63
CA PRO A 389 -30.75 25.02 36.05
C PRO A 389 -31.03 25.80 34.75
N GLU A 390 -30.63 27.08 34.66
CA GLU A 390 -30.80 27.87 33.43
C GLU A 390 -29.92 27.34 32.27
N GLU A 391 -28.71 26.89 32.60
CA GLU A 391 -27.81 26.30 31.59
C GLU A 391 -28.33 24.93 31.13
N LEU A 392 -28.95 24.16 32.02
CA LEU A 392 -29.61 22.90 31.67
C LEU A 392 -30.72 23.10 30.63
N ASP A 393 -31.59 24.09 30.83
CA ASP A 393 -32.67 24.40 29.88
C ASP A 393 -32.11 24.77 28.50
N ALA A 394 -31.08 25.60 28.46
CA ALA A 394 -30.42 25.99 27.22
C ALA A 394 -29.75 24.79 26.53
N ALA A 395 -29.09 23.94 27.31
CA ALA A 395 -28.43 22.73 26.83
C ALA A 395 -29.44 21.71 26.25
N LEU A 396 -30.58 21.51 26.93
CA LEU A 396 -31.67 20.64 26.48
C LEU A 396 -32.30 21.16 25.19
N ALA A 397 -32.56 22.45 25.09
CA ALA A 397 -33.09 23.07 23.88
C ALA A 397 -32.15 22.86 22.68
N ARG A 398 -30.84 23.12 22.87
CA ARG A 398 -29.82 22.95 21.84
C ARG A 398 -29.65 21.50 21.39
N ALA A 399 -29.66 20.55 22.31
CA ALA A 399 -29.60 19.13 21.96
C ALA A 399 -30.85 18.69 21.18
N ARG A 400 -32.02 19.22 21.56
CA ARG A 400 -33.31 18.92 20.93
C ARG A 400 -33.46 19.46 19.51
N GLU A 401 -32.75 20.52 19.16
CA GLU A 401 -32.62 20.98 17.77
C GLU A 401 -31.98 19.93 16.85
N GLN A 402 -31.13 19.04 17.41
CA GLN A 402 -30.47 17.98 16.65
C GLN A 402 -31.29 16.69 16.62
N HIS A 403 -31.91 16.31 17.73
CA HIS A 403 -32.71 15.09 17.82
C HIS A 403 -33.79 15.21 18.93
N PRO A 404 -35.03 14.73 18.73
CA PRO A 404 -36.12 14.88 19.71
C PRO A 404 -35.83 14.23 21.07
N ASP A 405 -35.16 13.07 21.05
CA ASP A 405 -34.74 12.38 22.28
C ASP A 405 -33.34 12.85 22.71
N VAL A 406 -33.24 13.36 23.94
CA VAL A 406 -32.02 13.90 24.56
C VAL A 406 -31.64 13.07 25.79
N LEU A 407 -30.34 12.88 26.00
CA LEU A 407 -29.76 12.16 27.13
C LEU A 407 -29.02 13.15 28.04
N ILE A 408 -29.24 13.01 29.35
CA ILE A 408 -28.54 13.73 30.42
C ILE A 408 -27.69 12.71 31.17
N GLU A 409 -26.39 12.91 31.21
CA GLU A 409 -25.44 12.02 31.90
C GLU A 409 -24.62 12.80 32.92
N GLN A 410 -24.29 12.19 34.05
CA GLN A 410 -23.29 12.71 34.97
C GLN A 410 -21.97 12.89 34.22
N ARG A 411 -21.35 14.05 34.37
CA ARG A 411 -20.03 14.29 33.81
C ARG A 411 -19.00 13.40 34.51
N ALA A 412 -18.21 12.68 33.71
CA ALA A 412 -17.03 11.97 34.19
C ALA A 412 -15.77 12.78 33.90
N GLU A 413 -14.78 12.66 34.78
CA GLU A 413 -13.45 13.24 34.59
C GLU A 413 -12.50 12.23 33.94
N GLY A 414 -11.49 12.73 33.23
CA GLY A 414 -10.50 11.91 32.54
C GLY A 414 -10.15 12.48 31.17
N ASP A 415 -9.10 11.93 30.59
CA ASP A 415 -8.72 12.16 29.21
C ASP A 415 -9.48 11.20 28.28
N ASP A 416 -9.75 11.66 27.06
CA ASP A 416 -10.53 10.95 26.06
C ASP A 416 -9.65 9.93 25.32
N LEU A 417 -9.77 8.66 25.69
CA LEU A 417 -9.06 7.53 25.09
C LEU A 417 -9.94 6.85 24.04
N ARG A 418 -9.54 6.95 22.77
CA ARG A 418 -10.12 6.17 21.67
C ARG A 418 -9.33 4.88 21.48
N LEU A 419 -10.01 3.73 21.56
CA LEU A 419 -9.50 2.43 21.16
C LEU A 419 -10.18 1.96 19.87
N VAL A 420 -9.42 1.63 18.84
CA VAL A 420 -9.93 1.04 17.60
C VAL A 420 -9.93 -0.47 17.75
N VAL A 421 -11.11 -1.08 17.73
CA VAL A 421 -11.32 -2.53 17.79
C VAL A 421 -11.64 -3.03 16.40
N ILE A 422 -10.88 -4.01 15.92
CA ILE A 422 -11.12 -4.74 14.66
C ILE A 422 -11.06 -6.23 14.98
N ASP A 423 -12.11 -6.97 14.65
CA ASP A 423 -12.19 -8.43 14.79
C ASP A 423 -11.77 -8.93 16.20
N GLY A 424 -12.32 -8.28 17.23
CA GLY A 424 -12.07 -8.64 18.64
C GLY A 424 -10.68 -8.25 19.17
N LYS A 425 -9.94 -7.40 18.45
CA LYS A 425 -8.60 -6.94 18.87
C LYS A 425 -8.51 -5.43 18.86
N VAL A 426 -7.90 -4.85 19.89
CA VAL A 426 -7.48 -3.44 19.85
C VAL A 426 -6.26 -3.33 18.94
N VAL A 427 -6.42 -2.62 17.83
CA VAL A 427 -5.35 -2.42 16.82
C VAL A 427 -4.62 -1.09 17.00
N ALA A 428 -5.26 -0.12 17.65
CA ALA A 428 -4.70 1.19 17.96
C ALA A 428 -5.42 1.78 19.17
N ALA A 429 -4.70 2.57 19.96
CA ALA A 429 -5.25 3.39 21.02
C ALA A 429 -4.63 4.79 20.98
N ALA A 430 -5.45 5.83 21.10
CA ALA A 430 -4.97 7.20 21.07
C ALA A 430 -5.72 8.10 22.05
N LEU A 431 -4.97 8.96 22.74
CA LEU A 431 -5.53 10.04 23.53
C LEU A 431 -5.89 11.22 22.63
N ARG A 432 -7.15 11.63 22.70
CA ARG A 432 -7.65 12.84 22.06
C ARG A 432 -7.55 13.98 23.06
N MET A 433 -6.82 15.02 22.71
CA MET A 433 -6.66 16.21 23.53
C MET A 433 -7.52 17.35 22.99
N PRO A 434 -8.24 18.09 23.85
CA PRO A 434 -8.95 19.30 23.45
C PRO A 434 -8.00 20.36 22.88
N ALA A 435 -8.55 21.25 22.07
CA ALA A 435 -7.79 22.35 21.50
C ALA A 435 -7.24 23.27 22.60
N GLU A 436 -5.96 23.61 22.47
CA GLU A 436 -5.23 24.41 23.45
C GLU A 436 -4.28 25.38 22.73
N ILE A 437 -4.03 26.51 23.37
CA ILE A 437 -3.05 27.51 22.93
C ILE A 437 -1.95 27.68 23.99
N LEU A 438 -0.75 28.06 23.53
CA LEU A 438 0.39 28.39 24.38
C LEU A 438 0.64 29.90 24.33
N GLY A 439 0.67 30.52 25.50
CA GLY A 439 0.93 31.95 25.64
C GLY A 439 2.36 32.30 25.28
N THR A 440 2.52 33.45 24.60
CA THR A 440 3.83 33.97 24.20
C THR A 440 4.17 35.28 24.93
N GLY A 441 3.31 35.74 25.85
CA GLY A 441 3.45 37.03 26.53
C GLY A 441 3.37 38.26 25.62
N LYS A 442 2.94 38.12 24.36
CA LYS A 442 2.95 39.19 23.35
C LYS A 442 1.69 39.26 22.48
N HIS A 443 1.09 38.11 22.18
CA HIS A 443 -0.07 38.01 21.31
C HIS A 443 -1.34 37.84 22.13
N THR A 444 -2.46 38.33 21.61
CA THR A 444 -3.76 38.11 22.24
C THR A 444 -4.21 36.66 22.11
N ILE A 445 -5.10 36.20 22.99
CA ILE A 445 -5.70 34.87 22.91
C ILE A 445 -6.36 34.64 21.54
N ARG A 446 -7.04 35.66 20.98
CA ARG A 446 -7.59 35.61 19.61
C ARG A 446 -6.52 35.29 18.57
N GLU A 447 -5.41 36.02 18.58
CA GLU A 447 -4.30 35.84 17.63
C GLU A 447 -3.65 34.45 17.77
N LEU A 448 -3.54 33.95 19.01
CA LEU A 448 -3.02 32.63 19.30
C LEU A 448 -3.95 31.53 18.77
N ILE A 449 -5.26 31.64 18.98
CA ILE A 449 -6.26 30.70 18.44
C ILE A 449 -6.23 30.70 16.91
N GLU A 450 -6.22 31.87 16.28
CA GLU A 450 -6.15 31.97 14.82
C GLU A 450 -4.85 31.37 14.26
N THR A 451 -3.73 31.61 14.94
CA THR A 451 -2.43 31.03 14.57
C THR A 451 -2.44 29.51 14.70
N GLN A 452 -2.98 28.99 15.79
CA GLN A 452 -3.10 27.55 16.00
C GLN A 452 -4.06 26.92 14.98
N SER A 453 -5.19 27.55 14.69
CA SER A 453 -6.12 27.13 13.63
C SER A 453 -5.47 27.08 12.25
N ARG A 454 -4.65 28.08 11.88
CA ARG A 454 -3.88 28.06 10.62
C ARG A 454 -2.89 26.90 10.58
N ARG A 455 -2.16 26.66 11.67
CA ARG A 455 -1.21 25.54 11.79
C ARG A 455 -1.91 24.19 11.65
N ARG A 456 -3.02 23.98 12.37
CA ARG A 456 -3.81 22.74 12.32
C ARG A 456 -4.41 22.50 10.94
N ALA A 457 -4.96 23.54 10.30
CA ALA A 457 -5.48 23.43 8.95
C ALA A 457 -4.37 23.01 7.96
N ALA A 458 -3.19 23.62 8.05
CA ALA A 458 -2.06 23.23 7.19
C ALA A 458 -1.61 21.77 7.43
N ALA A 459 -1.58 21.32 8.68
CA ALA A 459 -1.16 19.97 9.04
C ALA A 459 -2.19 18.86 8.69
N THR A 460 -3.45 19.21 8.46
CA THR A 460 -4.56 18.26 8.24
C THR A 460 -5.23 18.42 6.87
N GLY A 461 -4.56 19.09 5.92
CA GLY A 461 -5.16 19.36 4.60
C GLY A 461 -6.42 20.24 4.64
N GLY A 462 -6.65 20.94 5.74
CA GLY A 462 -7.79 21.82 5.97
C GLY A 462 -8.87 21.27 6.91
N GLU A 463 -8.80 20.00 7.32
CA GLU A 463 -9.87 19.34 8.11
C GLU A 463 -10.04 19.86 9.54
N SER A 464 -8.99 20.39 10.17
CA SER A 464 -8.99 20.79 11.58
C SER A 464 -8.79 22.29 11.77
N ARG A 465 -9.76 22.97 12.39
CA ARG A 465 -9.67 24.39 12.83
C ARG A 465 -10.40 24.60 14.15
N ILE A 466 -9.90 25.50 14.99
CA ILE A 466 -10.60 25.95 16.20
C ILE A 466 -11.64 26.99 15.77
N PRO A 467 -12.95 26.73 15.92
CA PRO A 467 -13.99 27.69 15.57
C PRO A 467 -13.99 28.86 16.55
N MET A 468 -14.16 30.08 16.05
CA MET A 468 -14.35 31.26 16.89
C MET A 468 -15.86 31.45 17.16
N ASP A 469 -16.45 30.52 17.90
CA ASP A 469 -17.87 30.48 18.23
C ASP A 469 -18.11 30.78 19.73
N ALA A 470 -19.38 30.85 20.13
CA ALA A 470 -19.77 31.09 21.53
C ALA A 470 -19.26 30.01 22.50
N VAL A 471 -18.99 28.79 22.02
CA VAL A 471 -18.45 27.70 22.87
C VAL A 471 -16.98 27.95 23.18
N THR A 472 -16.21 28.38 22.18
CA THR A 472 -14.80 28.78 22.38
C THR A 472 -14.70 30.02 23.27
N GLU A 473 -15.58 31.00 23.08
CA GLU A 473 -15.64 32.21 23.91
C GLU A 473 -16.02 31.89 25.36
N GLY A 474 -17.02 31.05 25.59
CA GLY A 474 -17.40 30.58 26.92
C GLY A 474 -16.26 29.86 27.63
N THR A 475 -15.58 28.95 26.94
CA THR A 475 -14.43 28.20 27.51
C THR A 475 -13.29 29.12 27.95
N VAL A 476 -13.00 30.16 27.15
CA VAL A 476 -11.96 31.15 27.49
C VAL A 476 -12.39 32.03 28.67
N THR A 477 -13.65 32.47 28.69
CA THR A 477 -14.22 33.31 29.75
C THR A 477 -14.21 32.61 31.10
N GLU A 478 -14.58 31.33 31.13
CA GLU A 478 -14.58 30.51 32.35
C GLU A 478 -13.19 30.29 32.94
N ALA A 479 -12.17 30.22 32.07
CA ALA A 479 -10.79 30.17 32.50
C ALA A 479 -10.28 31.52 33.05
N GLY A 480 -11.15 32.55 33.09
CA GLY A 480 -10.84 33.88 33.61
C GLY A 480 -10.21 34.83 32.60
N TRP A 481 -10.31 34.52 31.30
CA TRP A 481 -9.68 35.28 30.23
C TRP A 481 -10.69 35.83 29.22
N SER A 482 -10.31 36.88 28.51
CA SER A 482 -10.98 37.41 27.32
C SER A 482 -10.14 37.16 26.07
N PHE A 483 -10.76 37.13 24.90
CA PHE A 483 -10.04 37.01 23.63
C PHE A 483 -9.00 38.11 23.37
N ASP A 484 -9.19 39.29 23.97
CA ASP A 484 -8.28 40.43 23.82
C ASP A 484 -7.14 40.43 24.85
N ASP A 485 -7.15 39.51 25.81
CA ASP A 485 -6.08 39.38 26.80
C ASP A 485 -4.82 38.75 26.19
N ILE A 486 -3.66 39.12 26.73
CA ILE A 486 -2.38 38.52 26.38
C ILE A 486 -2.06 37.40 27.37
N LEU A 487 -2.07 36.17 26.87
CA LEU A 487 -1.75 35.00 27.69
C LEU A 487 -0.24 35.00 28.04
N PRO A 488 0.14 34.90 29.33
CA PRO A 488 1.53 34.91 29.77
C PRO A 488 2.40 33.86 29.07
N GLU A 489 3.69 34.17 28.93
CA GLU A 489 4.63 33.27 28.24
C GLU A 489 4.73 31.90 28.95
N GLY A 490 4.49 30.83 28.19
CA GLY A 490 4.54 29.46 28.71
C GLY A 490 3.23 28.94 29.32
N GLU A 491 2.22 29.80 29.49
CA GLU A 491 0.91 29.38 30.03
C GLU A 491 0.08 28.69 28.97
N ARG A 492 -0.58 27.58 29.34
CA ARG A 492 -1.41 26.76 28.44
C ARG A 492 -2.87 27.01 28.74
N LEU A 493 -3.64 27.41 27.73
CA LEU A 493 -5.08 27.68 27.86
C LEU A 493 -5.87 26.75 26.95
N ARG A 494 -6.74 25.92 27.56
CA ARG A 494 -7.72 25.13 26.82
C ARG A 494 -8.80 26.06 26.27
N VAL A 495 -9.09 25.93 24.98
CA VAL A 495 -10.07 26.79 24.29
C VAL A 495 -11.29 26.01 23.80
N ARG A 496 -11.29 24.68 24.00
CA ARG A 496 -12.45 23.79 23.80
C ARG A 496 -12.53 22.79 24.95
N ARG A 497 -13.75 22.40 25.33
CA ARG A 497 -14.00 21.32 26.31
C ARG A 497 -13.87 19.92 25.70
N THR A 498 -14.30 19.75 24.44
CA THR A 498 -14.33 18.47 23.74
C THR A 498 -13.07 18.21 22.92
N ALA A 499 -12.56 16.99 22.93
CA ALA A 499 -11.38 16.55 22.18
C ALA A 499 -11.66 16.20 20.71
N ASN A 500 -12.42 17.05 20.02
CA ASN A 500 -12.78 16.84 18.62
C ASN A 500 -11.65 17.27 17.68
N LEU A 501 -11.16 16.34 16.85
CA LEU A 501 -10.08 16.59 15.89
C LEU A 501 -10.43 17.75 14.93
N HIS A 502 -11.64 17.76 14.36
CA HIS A 502 -12.09 18.83 13.45
C HIS A 502 -12.13 20.22 14.11
N GLN A 503 -12.24 20.28 15.44
CA GLN A 503 -12.31 21.52 16.21
C GLN A 503 -10.96 21.96 16.78
N GLY A 504 -9.85 21.47 16.19
CA GLY A 504 -8.50 21.84 16.59
C GLY A 504 -7.86 20.94 17.64
N GLY A 505 -8.53 19.86 18.06
CA GLY A 505 -7.95 18.86 18.94
C GLY A 505 -6.74 18.15 18.32
N THR A 506 -5.95 17.49 19.16
CA THR A 506 -4.81 16.65 18.73
C THR A 506 -5.02 15.21 19.16
N ILE A 507 -4.31 14.30 18.50
CA ILE A 507 -4.34 12.87 18.78
C ILE A 507 -2.92 12.44 19.10
N HIS A 508 -2.76 11.67 20.18
CA HIS A 508 -1.48 11.14 20.64
C HIS A 508 -1.59 9.62 20.70
N ASP A 509 -0.77 8.92 19.92
CA ASP A 509 -0.71 7.46 19.98
C ASP A 509 -0.22 7.00 21.36
N VAL A 510 -0.99 6.12 22.00
CA VAL A 510 -0.69 5.50 23.30
C VAL A 510 -0.84 3.98 23.24
N THR A 511 -0.85 3.40 22.03
CA THR A 511 -1.12 1.97 21.81
C THR A 511 -0.19 1.07 22.62
N ALA A 512 1.08 1.41 22.76
CA ALA A 512 2.04 0.64 23.54
C ALA A 512 1.96 0.86 25.07
N GLU A 513 1.27 1.93 25.51
CA GLU A 513 1.20 2.34 26.91
C GLU A 513 -0.12 1.94 27.59
N VAL A 514 -1.15 1.67 26.80
CA VAL A 514 -2.51 1.43 27.30
C VAL A 514 -2.58 0.16 28.14
N ASN A 515 -3.29 0.23 29.26
CA ASN A 515 -3.48 -0.89 30.16
C ASN A 515 -4.28 -2.02 29.46
N PRO A 516 -3.83 -3.30 29.54
CA PRO A 516 -4.55 -4.43 28.97
C PRO A 516 -6.02 -4.56 29.41
N GLU A 517 -6.36 -4.10 30.61
CA GLU A 517 -7.74 -4.09 31.10
C GLU A 517 -8.63 -3.13 30.30
N LEU A 518 -8.12 -1.95 29.92
CA LEU A 518 -8.86 -1.02 29.05
C LEU A 518 -9.07 -1.62 27.66
N CYS A 519 -8.09 -2.37 27.15
CA CYS A 519 -8.24 -3.13 25.91
C CYS A 519 -9.31 -4.22 26.03
N ARG A 520 -9.31 -4.97 27.13
CA ARG A 520 -10.33 -5.99 27.41
C ARG A 520 -11.73 -5.39 27.47
N VAL A 521 -11.87 -4.22 28.09
CA VAL A 521 -13.13 -3.47 28.16
C VAL A 521 -13.59 -3.02 26.78
N ALA A 522 -12.70 -2.49 25.95
CA ALA A 522 -13.03 -2.09 24.59
C ALA A 522 -13.51 -3.27 23.73
N VAL A 523 -12.82 -4.41 23.82
CA VAL A 523 -13.24 -5.64 23.13
C VAL A 523 -14.59 -6.14 23.65
N ALA A 524 -14.80 -6.18 24.97
CA ALA A 524 -16.07 -6.58 25.56
C ALA A 524 -17.23 -5.65 25.15
N ALA A 525 -16.98 -4.35 25.01
CA ALA A 525 -17.96 -3.39 24.51
C ALA A 525 -18.36 -3.70 23.06
N ALA A 526 -17.36 -3.91 22.19
CA ALA A 526 -17.59 -4.25 20.79
C ALA A 526 -18.36 -5.58 20.63
N GLU A 527 -17.99 -6.60 21.41
CA GLU A 527 -18.68 -7.89 21.46
C GLU A 527 -20.13 -7.77 21.93
N ALA A 528 -20.39 -6.99 22.99
CA ALA A 528 -21.73 -6.77 23.51
C ALA A 528 -22.65 -6.08 22.49
N ILE A 529 -22.12 -5.09 21.77
CA ILE A 529 -22.84 -4.41 20.67
C ILE A 529 -23.05 -5.37 19.49
N GLY A 530 -22.10 -6.28 19.25
CA GLY A 530 -22.04 -7.19 18.12
C GLY A 530 -21.48 -6.52 16.86
N ILE A 531 -20.54 -5.60 17.03
CA ILE A 531 -19.94 -4.81 15.95
C ILE A 531 -18.48 -5.24 15.71
N PRO A 532 -18.09 -5.61 14.47
CA PRO A 532 -16.76 -6.15 14.21
C PRO A 532 -15.66 -5.08 14.11
N VAL A 533 -16.02 -3.86 13.73
CA VAL A 533 -15.11 -2.72 13.57
C VAL A 533 -15.73 -1.51 14.25
N THR A 534 -15.07 -1.01 15.29
CA THR A 534 -15.60 0.15 16.04
C THR A 534 -14.50 0.93 16.73
N GLY A 535 -14.72 2.24 16.89
CA GLY A 535 -13.95 3.05 17.82
C GLY A 535 -14.67 3.12 19.15
N ILE A 536 -14.07 2.63 20.23
CA ILE A 536 -14.58 2.75 21.60
C ILE A 536 -13.96 3.99 22.25
N ASP A 537 -14.79 4.85 22.84
CA ASP A 537 -14.33 5.99 23.64
C ASP A 537 -14.50 5.73 25.12
N LEU A 538 -13.40 5.87 25.85
CA LEU A 538 -13.35 5.82 27.30
C LEU A 538 -12.83 7.16 27.83
N LEU A 539 -13.37 7.63 28.95
CA LEU A 539 -12.70 8.63 29.78
C LEU A 539 -11.84 7.90 30.79
N VAL A 540 -10.55 8.23 30.83
CA VAL A 540 -9.57 7.57 31.70
C VAL A 540 -8.75 8.62 32.47
N PRO A 541 -8.54 8.48 33.79
CA PRO A 541 -7.62 9.35 34.52
C PRO A 541 -6.16 9.14 34.10
N ASP A 542 -5.80 7.92 33.73
CA ASP A 542 -4.48 7.52 33.24
C ASP A 542 -4.64 6.30 32.31
N VAL A 543 -4.04 6.33 31.12
CA VAL A 543 -4.04 5.23 30.16
C VAL A 543 -3.34 3.98 30.67
N ARG A 544 -2.43 4.11 31.64
CA ARG A 544 -1.77 2.99 32.31
C ARG A 544 -2.60 2.41 33.47
N GLY A 545 -3.62 3.13 33.92
CA GLY A 545 -4.55 2.69 34.96
C GLY A 545 -5.63 1.75 34.43
N SER A 546 -6.46 1.24 35.34
CA SER A 546 -7.61 0.40 35.01
C SER A 546 -8.95 1.11 35.19
N ASP A 547 -8.94 2.34 35.70
CA ASP A 547 -10.16 3.12 35.92
C ASP A 547 -10.61 3.75 34.61
N TYR A 548 -11.91 3.63 34.32
CA TYR A 548 -12.50 4.14 33.09
C TYR A 548 -13.98 4.45 33.24
N VAL A 549 -14.49 5.25 32.32
CA VAL A 549 -15.92 5.43 32.07
C VAL A 549 -16.18 5.33 30.57
N PHE A 550 -17.07 4.45 30.14
CA PHE A 550 -17.46 4.34 28.74
C PHE A 550 -18.28 5.57 28.30
N VAL A 551 -17.93 6.14 27.15
CA VAL A 551 -18.59 7.34 26.59
C VAL A 551 -19.48 6.98 25.41
N GLU A 552 -18.90 6.37 24.37
CA GLU A 552 -19.59 5.99 23.15
C GLU A 552 -18.83 4.92 22.34
N ALA A 553 -19.52 4.34 21.37
CA ALA A 553 -18.95 3.52 20.32
C ALA A 553 -19.27 4.17 18.97
N ASN A 554 -18.33 4.11 18.02
CA ASN A 554 -18.50 4.65 16.67
C ASN A 554 -18.35 3.51 15.64
N GLU A 555 -19.34 3.34 14.78
CA GLU A 555 -19.43 2.24 13.80
C GLU A 555 -18.55 2.43 12.56
N ARG A 556 -18.05 3.66 12.36
CA ARG A 556 -17.16 4.04 11.26
C ARG A 556 -15.97 4.83 11.82
N PRO A 557 -15.04 4.18 12.56
CA PRO A 557 -13.89 4.86 13.12
C PRO A 557 -12.94 5.34 12.01
N GLY A 558 -12.41 6.55 12.15
CA GLY A 558 -11.43 7.10 11.22
C GLY A 558 -10.07 6.41 11.38
N LEU A 559 -9.72 5.50 10.46
CA LEU A 559 -8.50 4.68 10.57
C LEU A 559 -7.21 5.47 10.33
N ALA A 560 -7.25 6.49 9.47
CA ALA A 560 -6.11 7.34 9.11
C ALA A 560 -5.56 8.16 10.30
N ASN A 561 -6.37 8.41 11.33
CA ASN A 561 -5.99 9.25 12.46
C ASN A 561 -5.07 8.55 13.48
N HIS A 562 -4.73 7.28 13.24
CA HIS A 562 -4.02 6.41 14.17
C HIS A 562 -2.63 5.98 13.68
N GLU A 563 -2.05 6.69 12.71
CA GLU A 563 -0.64 6.46 12.34
C GLU A 563 0.29 6.61 13.57
N PRO A 564 1.33 5.76 13.69
CA PRO A 564 1.83 4.78 12.71
C PRO A 564 1.18 3.39 12.78
N GLN A 565 0.09 3.22 13.55
CA GLN A 565 -0.51 1.90 13.76
C GLN A 565 -1.12 1.36 12.45
N PRO A 566 -1.02 0.04 12.19
CA PRO A 566 -1.42 -0.58 10.93
C PRO A 566 -2.94 -0.80 10.82
N THR A 567 -3.74 0.24 11.07
CA THR A 567 -5.21 0.15 11.14
C THR A 567 -5.83 -0.24 9.80
N ALA A 568 -5.37 0.33 8.69
CA ALA A 568 -5.84 -0.04 7.34
C ALA A 568 -5.47 -1.49 7.00
N ALA A 569 -4.26 -1.92 7.34
CA ALA A 569 -3.80 -3.29 7.13
C ALA A 569 -4.66 -4.29 7.92
N ALA A 570 -4.91 -4.02 9.20
CA ALA A 570 -5.77 -4.86 10.04
C ALA A 570 -7.22 -4.88 9.55
N PHE A 571 -7.74 -3.76 9.03
CA PHE A 571 -9.06 -3.72 8.42
C PHE A 571 -9.12 -4.58 7.14
N VAL A 572 -8.13 -4.47 6.26
CA VAL A 572 -8.06 -5.29 5.04
C VAL A 572 -7.88 -6.79 5.37
N ASP A 573 -7.10 -7.12 6.40
CA ASP A 573 -6.97 -8.50 6.91
C ASP A 573 -8.34 -9.06 7.36
N PHE A 574 -9.12 -8.25 8.08
CA PHE A 574 -10.48 -8.60 8.49
C PHE A 574 -11.40 -8.81 7.28
N LEU A 575 -11.32 -7.94 6.27
CA LEU A 575 -12.16 -8.04 5.09
C LEU A 575 -11.79 -9.24 4.20
N PHE A 576 -10.49 -9.54 4.08
CA PHE A 576 -9.93 -10.57 3.20
C PHE A 576 -8.93 -11.46 3.98
N PRO A 577 -9.43 -12.38 4.83
CA PRO A 577 -8.57 -13.22 5.64
C PRO A 577 -7.70 -14.13 4.77
N ASN A 578 -6.46 -14.38 5.21
CA ASN A 578 -5.43 -15.15 4.51
C ASN A 578 -4.90 -14.51 3.21
N GLN A 579 -5.08 -13.19 3.03
CA GLN A 579 -4.35 -12.42 2.03
C GLN A 579 -3.16 -11.74 2.72
N PRO A 580 -2.01 -12.42 2.87
CA PRO A 580 -0.81 -11.75 3.37
C PRO A 580 -0.54 -10.55 2.45
N GLY A 581 -0.09 -9.44 3.04
CA GLY A 581 0.35 -8.31 2.24
C GLY A 581 1.33 -8.77 1.17
N LEU A 582 1.30 -8.16 -0.02
CA LEU A 582 2.33 -8.46 -1.02
C LEU A 582 3.71 -8.23 -0.36
N PRO A 583 4.70 -9.11 -0.57
CA PRO A 583 6.04 -8.91 -0.03
C PRO A 583 6.47 -7.48 -0.35
N GLN A 584 6.85 -6.73 0.69
CA GLN A 584 7.20 -5.33 0.53
C GLN A 584 8.43 -5.18 -0.37
N ALA A 585 8.56 -4.01 -0.98
CA ALA A 585 9.83 -3.61 -1.56
C ALA A 585 10.91 -3.66 -0.47
N TRP A 586 12.15 -3.98 -0.87
CA TRP A 586 13.30 -4.08 0.02
C TRP A 586 13.35 -2.91 1.01
N THR A 587 13.41 -3.21 2.31
CA THR A 587 13.71 -2.21 3.34
C THR A 587 15.15 -2.40 3.84
N PRO A 588 15.88 -1.32 4.20
CA PRO A 588 17.28 -1.42 4.62
C PRO A 588 17.55 -2.40 5.79
N GLU A 589 16.54 -2.62 6.62
CA GLU A 589 16.57 -3.50 7.80
C GLU A 589 16.60 -4.99 7.46
N GLU A 590 16.21 -5.38 6.23
CA GLU A 590 16.17 -6.77 5.75
C GLU A 590 17.47 -7.23 5.08
N SER A 591 18.56 -6.46 5.23
CA SER A 591 19.88 -6.86 4.72
C SER A 591 20.34 -8.15 5.40
N PRO A 592 20.61 -9.25 4.66
CA PRO A 592 21.35 -10.37 5.22
C PRO A 592 22.71 -9.86 5.68
N SER A 593 23.03 -10.07 6.95
CA SER A 593 24.34 -9.79 7.55
C SER A 593 25.47 -10.53 6.86
#